data_AF-A0A821I1A2-F1
#
_entry.id   AF-A0A821I1A2-F1
#
_cell.length_a   1.000
_cell.length_b   1.000
_cell.length_c   1.000
_cell.angle_alpha   90.00
_cell.angle_beta   90.00
_cell.angle_gamma   90.00
#
_symmetry.space_group_name_H-M   'P 1'
#
loop_
_entity.id
_entity.type
_entity.pdbx_description
1 polymer ?
#
loop_
_entity_poly.entity_id
_entity_poly.type
_entity_poly.pdbx_seq_one_letter_code
_entity_poly.pdbx_strand_id
1 'polypeptide(L)'
;MIQWTNAVIGTKKDKNIWDYPKLSNILLKINTKLNGTNAVLKVHDVIERFFSHGHRVMYVGADLSHAPPSARSQPSVVAVVASADDVPSRYFKEVYQQHRPESARNESREYIVDMKAIMKSLIQQYEQHRGYPPNAIVMYRDGISESEFDTVFEKELTAIREACVELSPVYRPYLTYIVVNKRHHTRFFPTNSDKNVQAGTVVDSHDITNPTTYDFYLNSHHGALGTSRPTHYHVLYDDNKLRPDEVQMLTYALCY
;
A
#
# COMPACT_ATOMS: atom_id res chain seq x y z
N MET A 1 4.33 13.35 -27.23
CA MET A 1 4.26 14.50 -26.29
C MET A 1 3.42 14.06 -25.11
N ILE A 2 3.99 13.90 -23.91
CA ILE A 2 3.23 13.54 -22.71
C ILE A 2 2.49 14.79 -22.24
N GLN A 3 1.16 14.75 -22.21
CA GLN A 3 0.34 15.87 -21.77
C GLN A 3 -0.04 15.70 -20.30
N TRP A 4 0.41 16.62 -19.44
CA TRP A 4 0.03 16.66 -18.04
C TRP A 4 -1.27 17.46 -17.87
N THR A 5 -2.31 16.84 -17.28
CA THR A 5 -3.60 17.50 -17.04
C THR A 5 -3.94 17.50 -15.56
N ASN A 6 -4.53 18.60 -15.07
CA ASN A 6 -5.14 18.69 -13.74
C ASN A 6 -6.54 19.27 -13.90
N ALA A 7 -7.56 18.58 -13.39
CA ALA A 7 -8.93 19.06 -13.37
C ALA A 7 -9.23 19.76 -12.04
N VAL A 8 -9.87 20.94 -12.10
CA VAL A 8 -10.35 21.69 -10.93
C VAL A 8 -11.85 21.91 -11.11
N ILE A 9 -12.65 21.47 -10.14
CA ILE A 9 -14.10 21.67 -10.16
C ILE A 9 -14.41 23.09 -9.67
N GLY A 10 -15.08 23.86 -10.53
CA GLY A 10 -15.72 25.12 -10.14
C GLY A 10 -17.18 24.86 -9.77
N THR A 11 -17.63 25.33 -8.61
CA THR A 11 -19.06 25.32 -8.26
C THR A 11 -19.62 26.73 -8.39
N LYS A 12 -20.90 26.86 -8.79
CA LYS A 12 -21.59 28.17 -8.90
C LYS A 12 -21.69 28.93 -7.56
N LYS A 13 -21.43 28.26 -6.42
CA LYS A 13 -21.49 28.83 -5.07
C LYS A 13 -20.13 29.30 -4.53
N ASP A 14 -19.02 28.81 -5.09
CA ASP A 14 -17.68 29.23 -4.70
C ASP A 14 -17.32 30.55 -5.40
N LYS A 15 -17.61 31.68 -4.75
CA LYS A 15 -17.21 33.01 -5.25
C LYS A 15 -15.69 33.21 -5.28
N ASN A 16 -14.91 32.33 -4.65
CA ASN A 16 -13.46 32.36 -4.69
C ASN A 16 -12.90 30.93 -4.85
N ILE A 17 -12.79 30.47 -6.09
CA ILE A 17 -12.31 29.12 -6.45
C ILE A 17 -10.81 28.94 -6.08
N TRP A 18 -10.15 30.02 -5.68
CA TRP A 18 -8.71 30.18 -5.54
C TRP A 18 -8.25 30.57 -4.13
N ASP A 19 -8.89 30.06 -3.08
CA ASP A 19 -8.34 30.26 -1.74
C ASP A 19 -6.95 29.60 -1.60
N TYR A 20 -6.13 30.14 -0.71
CA TYR A 20 -4.74 29.71 -0.55
C TYR A 20 -4.61 28.21 -0.20
N PRO A 21 -5.41 27.63 0.71
CA PRO A 21 -5.34 26.20 1.01
C PRO A 21 -5.65 25.31 -0.21
N LYS A 22 -6.67 25.63 -1.00
CA LYS A 22 -7.02 24.86 -2.20
C LYS A 22 -5.95 24.97 -3.27
N LEU A 23 -5.41 26.17 -3.49
CA LEU A 23 -4.27 26.39 -4.39
C LEU A 23 -3.04 25.57 -3.97
N SER A 24 -2.69 25.61 -2.69
CA SER A 24 -1.58 24.82 -2.14
C SER A 24 -1.77 23.32 -2.43
N ASN A 25 -2.97 22.77 -2.18
CA ASN A 25 -3.28 21.37 -2.47
C ASN A 25 -3.21 21.02 -3.98
N ILE A 26 -3.58 21.95 -4.86
CA ILE A 26 -3.45 21.77 -6.31
C ILE A 26 -1.96 21.77 -6.70
N LEU A 27 -1.16 22.69 -6.15
CA LEU A 27 0.27 22.77 -6.41
C LEU A 27 1.02 21.52 -5.96
N LEU A 28 0.65 20.92 -4.82
CA LEU A 28 1.20 19.63 -4.39
C LEU A 28 1.03 18.55 -5.47
N LYS A 29 -0.15 18.50 -6.13
CA LYS A 29 -0.44 17.53 -7.20
C LYS A 29 0.29 17.85 -8.50
N ILE A 30 0.42 19.13 -8.85
CA ILE A 30 1.17 19.58 -10.02
C ILE A 30 2.64 19.23 -9.86
N ASN A 31 3.24 19.54 -8.71
CA ASN A 31 4.65 19.27 -8.43
C ASN A 31 4.96 17.77 -8.60
N THR A 32 4.16 16.88 -8.00
CA THR A 32 4.33 15.43 -8.15
C THR A 32 4.17 14.96 -9.61
N LYS A 33 3.23 15.53 -10.37
CA LYS A 33 3.08 15.22 -11.82
C LYS A 33 4.26 15.68 -12.65
N LEU A 34 4.93 16.75 -12.24
CA LEU A 34 6.16 17.25 -12.87
C LEU A 34 7.41 16.58 -12.28
N ASN A 35 7.25 15.43 -11.61
CA ASN A 35 8.32 14.63 -11.01
C ASN A 35 9.07 15.31 -9.85
N GLY A 36 8.47 16.34 -9.24
CA GLY A 36 8.99 17.02 -8.06
C GLY A 36 8.59 16.31 -6.76
N THR A 37 9.40 16.53 -5.72
CA THR A 37 9.19 16.00 -4.37
C THR A 37 8.62 17.07 -3.45
N ASN A 38 7.49 16.80 -2.78
CA ASN A 38 6.85 17.75 -1.87
C ASN A 38 7.45 17.71 -0.45
N ALA A 39 7.70 16.51 0.06
CA ALA A 39 8.25 16.27 1.39
C ALA A 39 8.99 14.93 1.39
N VAL A 40 9.88 14.77 2.38
CA VAL A 40 10.61 13.52 2.64
C VAL A 40 10.59 13.21 4.13
N LEU A 41 10.57 11.93 4.46
CA LEU A 41 10.59 11.47 5.84
C LEU A 41 11.98 11.68 6.45
N LYS A 42 12.06 12.48 7.52
CA LYS A 42 13.30 12.67 8.29
C LYS A 42 13.71 11.43 9.10
N VAL A 43 12.79 10.48 9.27
CA VAL A 43 13.01 9.23 10.02
C VAL A 43 13.63 8.13 9.17
N HIS A 44 14.08 8.45 7.95
CA HIS A 44 14.67 7.47 7.04
C HIS A 44 15.83 6.71 7.67
N ASP A 45 16.78 7.41 8.31
CA ASP A 45 17.93 6.78 8.97
C ASP A 45 17.52 5.81 10.11
N VAL A 46 16.31 5.97 10.65
CA VAL A 46 15.75 5.04 11.65
C VAL A 46 15.16 3.82 10.94
N ILE A 47 14.39 4.03 9.88
CA ILE A 47 13.76 2.97 9.10
C ILE A 47 14.81 2.08 8.42
N GLU A 48 15.89 2.66 7.89
CA GLU A 48 16.99 1.89 7.28
C GLU A 48 17.63 0.89 8.25
N ARG A 49 17.65 1.22 9.55
CA ARG A 49 18.24 0.35 10.59
C ARG A 49 17.40 -0.87 10.90
N PHE A 50 16.12 -0.88 10.53
CA PHE A 50 15.26 -2.06 10.69
C PHE A 50 15.70 -3.20 9.79
N PHE A 51 16.49 -2.89 8.77
CA PHE A 51 16.94 -3.84 7.78
C PHE A 51 18.49 -4.00 7.84
N SER A 52 19.02 -5.12 7.35
CA SER A 52 20.46 -5.47 7.27
C SER A 52 21.36 -4.54 6.41
N HIS A 53 22.39 -3.91 6.99
CA HIS A 53 23.36 -3.00 6.32
C HIS A 53 23.45 -3.03 4.77
N GLY A 54 23.17 -1.89 4.13
CA GLY A 54 23.21 -1.72 2.66
C GLY A 54 21.86 -1.92 1.96
N HIS A 55 20.75 -1.66 2.66
CA HIS A 55 19.40 -1.96 2.19
C HIS A 55 18.97 -1.16 0.97
N ARG A 56 18.31 -1.88 0.06
CA ARG A 56 17.70 -1.39 -1.17
C ARG A 56 16.26 -1.84 -1.12
N VAL A 57 15.46 -1.15 -0.31
CA VAL A 57 14.08 -1.55 -0.01
C VAL A 57 13.15 -0.95 -1.06
N MET A 58 12.36 -1.79 -1.70
CA MET A 58 11.27 -1.37 -2.55
C MET A 58 9.94 -1.54 -1.82
N TYR A 59 9.23 -0.44 -1.61
CA TYR A 59 7.90 -0.43 -0.98
C TYR A 59 6.85 -0.59 -2.07
N VAL A 60 5.98 -1.58 -1.92
CA VAL A 60 4.97 -1.94 -2.92
C VAL A 60 3.58 -1.78 -2.32
N GLY A 61 2.68 -1.12 -3.04
CA GLY A 61 1.25 -1.05 -2.71
C GLY A 61 0.45 -1.74 -3.80
N ALA A 62 -0.46 -2.65 -3.43
CA ALA A 62 -1.29 -3.39 -4.37
C ALA A 62 -2.76 -3.37 -3.97
N ASP A 63 -3.63 -2.97 -4.91
CA ASP A 63 -5.08 -2.97 -4.76
C ASP A 63 -5.73 -3.69 -5.95
N LEU A 64 -6.83 -4.39 -5.64
CA LEU A 64 -7.70 -4.99 -6.63
C LEU A 64 -9.12 -4.49 -6.38
N SER A 65 -9.61 -3.69 -7.31
CA SER A 65 -10.92 -3.05 -7.22
C SER A 65 -11.93 -3.76 -8.13
N HIS A 66 -13.01 -4.27 -7.54
CA HIS A 66 -14.11 -4.88 -8.29
C HIS A 66 -15.11 -3.86 -8.82
N ALA A 67 -15.69 -4.16 -9.97
CA ALA A 67 -16.86 -3.46 -10.47
C ALA A 67 -18.02 -3.57 -9.46
N PRO A 68 -18.86 -2.51 -9.34
CA PRO A 68 -19.98 -2.51 -8.42
C PRO A 68 -20.99 -3.63 -8.74
N PRO A 69 -21.86 -4.02 -7.79
CA PRO A 69 -22.84 -5.09 -8.00
C PRO A 69 -23.78 -4.87 -9.19
N SER A 70 -24.01 -3.62 -9.59
CA SER A 70 -24.81 -3.25 -10.76
C SER A 70 -24.11 -3.47 -12.11
N ALA A 71 -22.79 -3.68 -12.11
CA ALA A 71 -21.96 -3.82 -13.30
C ALA A 71 -21.07 -5.07 -13.23
N ARG A 72 -21.61 -6.19 -12.72
CA ARG A 72 -20.87 -7.46 -12.52
C ARG A 72 -20.20 -8.03 -13.78
N SER A 73 -20.62 -7.62 -14.98
CA SER A 73 -19.97 -8.01 -16.23
C SER A 73 -18.65 -7.30 -16.51
N GLN A 74 -18.36 -6.20 -15.80
CA GLN A 74 -17.13 -5.45 -15.98
C GLN A 74 -15.94 -6.14 -15.28
N PRO A 75 -14.73 -6.04 -15.87
CA PRO A 75 -13.52 -6.59 -15.27
C PRO A 75 -13.18 -5.86 -13.96
N SER A 76 -12.43 -6.54 -13.11
CA SER A 76 -11.76 -5.88 -11.98
C SER A 76 -10.59 -5.05 -12.51
N VAL A 77 -10.18 -4.03 -11.76
CA VAL A 77 -8.98 -3.24 -12.06
C VAL A 77 -7.94 -3.53 -10.99
N VAL A 78 -6.74 -3.90 -11.44
CA VAL A 78 -5.57 -4.09 -10.60
C VAL A 78 -4.70 -2.85 -10.71
N ALA A 79 -4.24 -2.34 -9.58
CA ALA A 79 -3.22 -1.29 -9.54
C ALA A 79 -2.12 -1.69 -8.54
N VAL A 80 -0.89 -1.75 -9.04
CA VAL A 80 0.29 -1.99 -8.20
C VAL A 80 1.27 -0.86 -8.41
N VAL A 81 1.80 -0.33 -7.31
CA VAL A 81 2.79 0.73 -7.31
C VAL A 81 4.02 0.29 -6.55
N ALA A 82 5.20 0.76 -6.97
CA ALA A 82 6.45 0.49 -6.28
C ALA A 82 7.26 1.77 -6.11
N SER A 83 7.86 1.97 -4.94
CA SER A 83 8.70 3.15 -4.68
C SER A 83 9.86 3.19 -5.67
N ALA A 84 10.12 4.36 -6.24
CA ALA A 84 11.25 4.56 -7.16
C ALA A 84 12.57 4.81 -6.42
N ASP A 85 12.50 5.23 -5.15
CA ASP A 85 13.63 5.65 -4.35
C ASP A 85 13.58 4.97 -2.97
N ASP A 86 14.74 4.85 -2.31
CA ASP A 86 14.89 4.22 -0.97
C ASP A 86 14.16 5.01 0.12
N VAL A 87 14.12 6.34 -0.03
CA VAL A 87 13.19 7.23 0.67
C VAL A 87 11.94 7.37 -0.21
N PRO A 88 10.82 6.69 0.09
CA PRO A 88 9.71 6.59 -0.85
C PRO A 88 8.97 7.93 -0.96
N SER A 89 9.24 8.69 -2.02
CA SER A 89 8.51 9.92 -2.37
C SER A 89 7.89 9.88 -3.77
N ARG A 90 8.39 8.98 -4.61
CA ARG A 90 7.94 8.74 -5.98
C ARG A 90 7.68 7.26 -6.17
N TYR A 91 6.74 6.94 -7.04
CA TYR A 91 6.30 5.57 -7.29
C TYR A 91 6.13 5.31 -8.78
N PHE A 92 6.65 4.18 -9.24
CA PHE A 92 6.24 3.55 -10.49
C PHE A 92 4.86 2.93 -10.32
N LYS A 93 4.15 2.70 -11.44
CA LYS A 93 2.81 2.13 -11.42
C LYS A 93 2.61 1.16 -12.57
N GLU A 94 1.82 0.15 -12.28
CA GLU A 94 1.38 -0.88 -13.20
C GLU A 94 -0.14 -1.06 -13.01
N VAL A 95 -0.92 -0.94 -14.09
CA VAL A 95 -2.39 -0.97 -14.03
C VAL A 95 -2.94 -1.91 -15.10
N TYR A 96 -3.74 -2.88 -14.67
CA TYR A 96 -4.21 -3.98 -15.51
C TYR A 96 -5.71 -4.20 -15.33
N GLN A 97 -6.36 -4.71 -16.38
CA GLN A 97 -7.72 -5.23 -16.29
C GLN A 97 -7.66 -6.73 -16.01
N GLN A 98 -8.37 -7.16 -14.97
CA GLN A 98 -8.50 -8.56 -14.62
C GLN A 98 -9.90 -9.04 -14.96
N HIS A 99 -9.99 -9.84 -16.02
CA HIS A 99 -11.24 -10.45 -16.45
C HIS A 99 -11.66 -11.58 -15.51
N ARG A 100 -12.98 -11.70 -15.31
CA ARG A 100 -13.56 -12.81 -14.55
C ARG A 100 -13.52 -14.09 -15.40
N PRO A 101 -13.29 -15.26 -14.79
CA PRO A 101 -13.35 -16.52 -15.52
C PRO A 101 -14.75 -16.77 -16.10
N GLU A 102 -14.82 -17.25 -17.34
CA GLU A 102 -16.10 -17.51 -18.01
C GLU A 102 -16.98 -18.53 -17.28
N SER A 103 -16.33 -19.50 -16.61
CA SER A 103 -16.98 -20.56 -15.83
C SER A 103 -17.56 -20.09 -14.49
N ALA A 104 -17.17 -18.92 -14.00
CA ALA A 104 -17.60 -18.39 -12.70
C ALA A 104 -17.83 -16.88 -12.77
N ARG A 105 -18.71 -16.43 -13.68
CA ARG A 105 -19.02 -14.99 -13.89
C ARG A 105 -19.50 -14.26 -12.63
N ASN A 106 -20.03 -15.01 -11.66
CA ASN A 106 -20.51 -14.49 -10.38
C ASN A 106 -19.45 -14.49 -9.26
N GLU A 107 -18.29 -15.12 -9.47
CA GLU A 107 -17.20 -15.15 -8.50
C GLU A 107 -16.06 -14.23 -8.97
N SER A 108 -15.68 -13.30 -8.11
CA SER A 108 -14.51 -12.48 -8.35
C SER A 108 -13.26 -13.23 -7.89
N ARG A 109 -12.15 -13.08 -8.62
CA ARG A 109 -10.83 -13.51 -8.14
C ARG A 109 -10.22 -12.37 -7.34
N GLU A 110 -9.95 -12.63 -6.07
CA GLU A 110 -9.31 -11.66 -5.16
C GLU A 110 -7.79 -11.61 -5.29
N TYR A 111 -7.17 -12.67 -5.83
CA TYR A 111 -5.75 -12.65 -6.15
C TYR A 111 -5.50 -11.95 -7.48
N ILE A 112 -4.38 -11.26 -7.58
CA ILE A 112 -3.92 -10.61 -8.80
C ILE A 112 -3.30 -11.65 -9.75
N VAL A 113 -3.95 -11.88 -10.89
CA VAL A 113 -3.55 -12.90 -11.89
C VAL A 113 -2.19 -12.58 -12.51
N ASP A 114 -1.97 -11.32 -12.89
CA ASP A 114 -0.74 -10.88 -13.58
C ASP A 114 0.37 -10.44 -12.61
N MET A 115 0.30 -10.83 -11.33
CA MET A 115 1.23 -10.39 -10.28
C MET A 115 2.70 -10.61 -10.68
N LYS A 116 3.00 -11.75 -11.32
CA LYS A 116 4.35 -12.07 -11.79
C LYS A 116 4.87 -11.04 -12.79
N ALA A 117 4.09 -10.75 -13.83
CA ALA A 117 4.47 -9.80 -14.88
C ALA A 117 4.60 -8.37 -14.34
N ILE A 118 3.65 -7.97 -13.48
CA ILE A 118 3.64 -6.69 -12.80
C ILE A 118 4.91 -6.49 -11.96
N MET A 119 5.21 -7.46 -11.08
CA MET A 119 6.35 -7.36 -10.19
C MET A 119 7.68 -7.41 -10.93
N LYS A 120 7.78 -8.22 -11.99
CA LYS A 120 8.94 -8.22 -12.88
C LYS A 120 9.18 -6.82 -13.46
N SER A 121 8.12 -6.20 -14.01
CA SER A 121 8.21 -4.85 -14.58
C SER A 121 8.64 -3.81 -13.54
N LEU A 122 8.02 -3.81 -12.35
CA LEU A 122 8.33 -2.84 -11.29
C LEU A 122 9.76 -2.99 -10.76
N ILE A 123 10.24 -4.22 -10.59
CA ILE A 123 11.63 -4.49 -10.18
C ILE A 123 12.61 -4.00 -11.25
N GLN A 124 12.32 -4.22 -12.53
CA GLN A 124 13.15 -3.73 -13.63
C GLN A 124 13.17 -2.20 -13.70
N GLN A 125 12.02 -1.54 -13.50
CA GLN A 125 11.94 -0.08 -13.45
C GLN A 125 12.77 0.48 -12.28
N TYR A 126 12.68 -0.14 -11.11
CA TYR A 126 13.51 0.20 -9.95
C TYR A 126 15.00 0.02 -10.29
N GLU A 127 15.40 -1.13 -10.85
CA GLU A 127 16.79 -1.41 -11.20
C GLU A 127 17.35 -0.45 -12.25
N GLN A 128 16.56 -0.13 -13.28
CA GLN A 128 16.96 0.84 -14.30
C GLN A 128 17.14 2.25 -13.73
N HIS A 129 16.31 2.64 -12.75
CA HIS A 129 16.37 3.94 -12.12
C HIS A 129 17.49 4.06 -11.08
N ARG A 130 17.76 3.00 -10.31
CA ARG A 130 18.76 2.99 -9.23
C ARG A 130 20.14 2.46 -9.65
N GLY A 131 20.21 1.72 -10.75
CA GLY A 131 21.39 0.99 -11.19
C GLY A 131 21.61 -0.34 -10.44
N TYR A 132 20.64 -0.77 -9.63
CA TYR A 132 20.69 -2.02 -8.88
C TYR A 132 19.27 -2.52 -8.53
N PRO A 133 19.03 -3.84 -8.45
CA PRO A 133 17.74 -4.36 -8.00
C PRO A 133 17.58 -4.21 -6.48
N PRO A 134 16.33 -4.15 -5.98
CA PRO A 134 16.10 -4.12 -4.55
C PRO A 134 16.50 -5.45 -3.91
N ASN A 135 17.06 -5.43 -2.70
CA ASN A 135 17.37 -6.66 -1.96
C ASN A 135 16.31 -7.01 -0.92
N ALA A 136 15.35 -6.10 -0.69
CA ALA A 136 14.19 -6.30 0.16
C ALA A 136 12.96 -5.65 -0.46
N ILE A 137 11.81 -6.29 -0.28
CA ILE A 137 10.51 -5.82 -0.74
C ILE A 137 9.56 -5.82 0.45
N VAL A 138 8.87 -4.71 0.69
CA VAL A 138 7.79 -4.61 1.66
C VAL A 138 6.51 -4.31 0.91
N MET A 139 5.58 -5.25 0.90
CA MET A 139 4.33 -5.17 0.15
C MET A 139 3.14 -4.96 1.09
N TYR A 140 2.36 -3.92 0.80
CA TYR A 140 1.06 -3.65 1.40
C TYR A 140 -0.05 -3.99 0.41
N ARG A 141 -0.86 -5.00 0.74
CA ARG A 141 -1.95 -5.51 -0.10
C ARG A 141 -3.31 -5.12 0.49
N ASP A 142 -4.09 -4.30 -0.20
CA ASP A 142 -5.39 -3.77 0.25
C ASP A 142 -6.58 -4.52 -0.35
N GLY A 143 -7.62 -4.77 0.43
CA GLY A 143 -8.87 -5.33 -0.10
C GLY A 143 -8.87 -6.85 -0.25
N ILE A 144 -8.29 -7.57 0.71
CA ILE A 144 -8.48 -9.03 0.85
C ILE A 144 -9.27 -9.28 2.13
N SER A 145 -10.26 -10.17 2.09
CA SER A 145 -10.95 -10.61 3.32
C SER A 145 -10.13 -11.68 4.07
N GLU A 146 -10.29 -11.77 5.40
CA GLU A 146 -9.55 -12.77 6.20
C GLU A 146 -9.75 -14.21 5.70
N SER A 147 -10.94 -14.55 5.22
CA SER A 147 -11.24 -15.88 4.66
C SER A 147 -10.46 -16.23 3.40
N GLU A 148 -9.84 -15.24 2.75
CA GLU A 148 -9.14 -15.39 1.48
C GLU A 148 -7.62 -15.23 1.62
N PHE A 149 -7.13 -14.92 2.83
CA PHE A 149 -5.72 -14.65 3.11
C PHE A 149 -4.82 -15.75 2.55
N ASP A 150 -4.99 -17.00 2.98
CA ASP A 150 -4.11 -18.10 2.59
C ASP A 150 -4.09 -18.29 1.07
N THR A 151 -5.27 -18.33 0.44
CA THR A 151 -5.38 -18.58 -1.00
C THR A 151 -4.78 -17.45 -1.84
N VAL A 152 -5.00 -16.19 -1.44
CA VAL A 152 -4.47 -15.03 -2.18
C VAL A 152 -2.98 -14.90 -1.94
N PHE A 153 -2.55 -14.99 -0.68
CA PHE A 153 -1.15 -14.92 -0.27
C PHE A 153 -0.30 -15.97 -0.98
N GLU A 154 -0.70 -17.24 -0.97
CA GLU A 154 0.09 -18.32 -1.60
C GLU A 154 0.30 -18.08 -3.11
N LYS A 155 -0.75 -17.67 -3.81
CA LYS A 155 -0.70 -17.41 -5.26
C LYS A 155 0.16 -16.19 -5.58
N GLU A 156 -0.05 -15.09 -4.88
CA GLU A 156 0.68 -13.86 -5.12
C GLU A 156 2.15 -13.98 -4.70
N LEU A 157 2.45 -14.62 -3.56
CA LEU A 157 3.80 -14.91 -3.12
C LEU A 157 4.54 -15.75 -4.18
N THR A 158 3.92 -16.83 -4.64
CA THR A 158 4.50 -17.69 -5.68
C THR A 158 4.81 -16.88 -6.94
N ALA A 159 3.86 -16.07 -7.41
CA ALA A 159 4.04 -15.22 -8.58
C ALA A 159 5.17 -14.18 -8.40
N ILE A 160 5.30 -13.56 -7.23
CA ILE A 160 6.40 -12.64 -6.88
C ILE A 160 7.74 -13.36 -6.94
N ARG A 161 7.83 -14.57 -6.36
CA ARG A 161 9.06 -15.38 -6.37
C ARG A 161 9.45 -15.80 -7.77
N GLU A 162 8.50 -16.25 -8.57
CA GLU A 162 8.74 -16.60 -9.97
C GLU A 162 9.22 -15.39 -10.79
N ALA A 163 8.69 -14.20 -10.54
CA ALA A 163 9.18 -12.97 -11.17
C ALA A 163 10.64 -12.71 -10.85
N CYS A 164 11.05 -12.89 -9.58
CA CYS A 164 12.44 -12.73 -9.16
C CYS A 164 13.36 -13.76 -9.82
N VAL A 165 12.95 -15.04 -9.86
CA VAL A 165 13.70 -16.13 -10.51
C VAL A 165 13.88 -15.86 -12.00
N GLU A 166 12.85 -15.35 -12.67
CA GLU A 166 12.89 -15.05 -14.10
C GLU A 166 13.80 -13.87 -14.44
N LEU A 167 13.95 -12.90 -13.52
CA LEU A 167 14.94 -11.82 -13.68
C LEU A 167 16.37 -12.35 -13.52
N SER A 168 16.60 -13.21 -12.54
CA SER A 168 17.87 -13.92 -12.37
C SER A 168 17.71 -15.15 -11.49
N PRO A 169 18.26 -16.32 -11.89
CA PRO A 169 18.13 -17.56 -11.12
C PRO A 169 18.61 -17.47 -9.67
N VAL A 170 19.53 -16.56 -9.36
CA VAL A 170 20.09 -16.36 -8.00
C VAL A 170 19.45 -15.20 -7.24
N TYR A 171 18.60 -14.40 -7.89
CA TYR A 171 17.99 -13.22 -7.27
C TYR A 171 16.85 -13.63 -6.33
N ARG A 172 17.06 -13.41 -5.03
CA ARG A 172 16.15 -13.78 -3.94
C ARG A 172 16.06 -12.63 -2.93
N PRO A 173 15.30 -11.55 -3.23
CA PRO A 173 15.12 -10.47 -2.28
C PRO A 173 14.32 -10.98 -1.07
N TYR A 174 14.59 -10.41 0.09
CA TYR A 174 13.75 -10.59 1.27
C TYR A 174 12.37 -9.99 1.02
N LEU A 175 11.30 -10.60 1.54
CA LEU A 175 9.93 -10.14 1.34
C LEU A 175 9.19 -10.06 2.68
N THR A 176 8.51 -8.94 2.91
CA THR A 176 7.47 -8.78 3.92
C THR A 176 6.14 -8.55 3.21
N TYR A 177 5.12 -9.37 3.50
CA TYR A 177 3.78 -9.28 2.92
C TYR A 177 2.77 -8.91 4.00
N ILE A 178 2.17 -7.73 3.86
CA ILE A 178 1.28 -7.14 4.85
C ILE A 178 -0.08 -6.89 4.19
N VAL A 179 -1.13 -7.52 4.71
CA VAL A 179 -2.50 -7.22 4.29
C VAL A 179 -3.02 -6.01 5.07
N VAL A 180 -3.71 -5.12 4.36
CA VAL A 180 -4.24 -3.86 4.88
C VAL A 180 -5.77 -3.89 4.84
N ASN A 181 -6.39 -3.92 6.01
CA ASN A 181 -7.84 -3.94 6.16
C ASN A 181 -8.33 -2.61 6.74
N LYS A 182 -8.79 -1.71 5.86
CA LYS A 182 -9.28 -0.36 6.23
C LYS A 182 -10.77 -0.35 6.62
N ARG A 183 -11.49 -1.44 6.30
CA ARG A 183 -12.96 -1.52 6.42
C ARG A 183 -13.34 -2.72 7.30
N HIS A 184 -13.45 -2.48 8.59
CA HIS A 184 -13.92 -3.45 9.59
C HIS A 184 -14.78 -2.75 10.66
N HIS A 185 -15.26 -3.52 11.63
CA HIS A 185 -16.20 -3.06 12.65
C HIS A 185 -15.53 -2.56 13.94
N THR A 186 -14.27 -2.90 14.19
CA THR A 186 -13.49 -2.48 15.37
C THR A 186 -13.33 -0.96 15.48
N ARG A 187 -13.60 -0.40 16.67
CA ARG A 187 -13.41 1.02 17.01
C ARG A 187 -12.69 1.13 18.34
N PHE A 188 -11.85 2.14 18.47
CA PHE A 188 -11.10 2.42 19.69
C PHE A 188 -11.48 3.80 20.24
N PHE A 189 -11.66 3.86 21.56
CA PHE A 189 -12.03 5.07 22.29
C PHE A 189 -11.07 5.25 23.47
N PRO A 190 -10.59 6.48 23.73
CA PRO A 190 -9.89 6.78 24.98
C PRO A 190 -10.80 6.53 26.18
N THR A 191 -10.25 5.98 27.27
CA THR A 191 -11.02 5.60 28.47
C THR A 191 -11.83 6.76 29.08
N ASN A 192 -11.34 7.99 28.96
CA ASN A 192 -11.91 9.17 29.63
C ASN A 192 -12.35 10.27 28.64
N SER A 193 -12.65 9.92 27.39
CA SER A 193 -13.07 10.92 26.39
C SER A 193 -13.87 10.31 25.24
N ASP A 194 -14.92 11.02 24.81
CA ASP A 194 -15.69 10.67 23.59
C ASP A 194 -14.99 11.11 22.29
N LYS A 195 -13.68 11.34 22.33
CA LYS A 195 -12.90 11.78 21.17
C LYS A 195 -12.28 10.56 20.50
N ASN A 196 -11.84 10.74 19.26
CA ASN A 196 -11.01 9.73 18.61
C ASN A 196 -9.69 9.53 19.35
N VAL A 197 -9.15 8.32 19.28
CA VAL A 197 -7.77 8.04 19.68
C VAL A 197 -6.79 8.91 18.88
N GLN A 198 -5.60 9.14 19.43
CA GLN A 198 -4.60 9.98 18.79
C GLN A 198 -4.08 9.31 17.49
N ALA A 199 -3.61 10.13 16.55
CA ALA A 199 -2.86 9.59 15.43
C ALA A 199 -1.56 8.95 15.98
N GLY A 200 -1.22 7.76 15.48
CA GLY A 200 -0.12 6.94 16.00
C GLY A 200 -0.52 5.94 17.08
N THR A 201 -1.78 5.89 17.52
CA THR A 201 -2.23 4.83 18.45
C THR A 201 -2.15 3.47 17.75
N VAL A 202 -1.36 2.58 18.34
CA VAL A 202 -1.23 1.17 17.95
C VAL A 202 -1.93 0.30 19.00
N VAL A 203 -2.60 -0.76 18.55
CA VAL A 203 -3.13 -1.81 19.43
C VAL A 203 -2.79 -3.19 18.85
N ASP A 204 -1.95 -3.93 19.55
CA ASP A 204 -1.46 -5.26 19.19
C ASP A 204 -1.70 -6.33 20.28
N SER A 205 -2.50 -6.00 21.31
CA SER A 205 -2.83 -6.93 22.40
C SER A 205 -3.57 -8.17 21.89
N HIS A 206 -3.08 -9.35 22.31
CA HIS A 206 -3.65 -10.67 22.01
C HIS A 206 -5.12 -10.85 22.43
N ASP A 207 -5.69 -9.96 23.24
CA ASP A 207 -7.12 -9.99 23.59
C ASP A 207 -8.03 -9.69 22.39
N ILE A 208 -7.52 -8.94 21.39
CA ILE A 208 -8.31 -8.47 20.24
C ILE A 208 -7.61 -8.67 18.89
N THR A 209 -6.35 -9.08 18.90
CA THR A 209 -5.59 -9.48 17.71
C THR A 209 -5.57 -11.01 17.58
N ASN A 210 -5.02 -11.53 16.48
CA ASN A 210 -4.93 -12.95 16.23
C ASN A 210 -4.02 -13.63 17.28
N PRO A 211 -4.42 -14.79 17.83
CA PRO A 211 -3.62 -15.50 18.83
C PRO A 211 -2.38 -16.22 18.25
N THR A 212 -2.29 -16.36 16.92
CA THR A 212 -1.30 -17.22 16.26
C THR A 212 -0.48 -16.52 15.19
N THR A 213 -1.05 -15.52 14.51
CA THR A 213 -0.36 -14.71 13.51
C THR A 213 -0.12 -13.31 14.06
N TYR A 214 0.82 -12.58 13.49
CA TYR A 214 1.10 -11.22 13.93
C TYR A 214 0.26 -10.20 13.14
N ASP A 215 -0.63 -9.52 13.84
CA ASP A 215 -1.48 -8.45 13.35
C ASP A 215 -1.59 -7.32 14.37
N PHE A 216 -1.90 -6.12 13.90
CA PHE A 216 -2.04 -4.94 14.75
C PHE A 216 -2.99 -3.93 14.13
N TYR A 217 -3.63 -3.15 14.99
CA TYR A 217 -4.38 -1.96 14.59
C TYR A 217 -3.50 -0.73 14.69
N LEU A 218 -3.60 0.16 13.71
CA LEU A 218 -2.94 1.47 13.72
C LEU A 218 -3.92 2.57 13.30
N ASN A 219 -4.12 3.54 14.19
CA ASN A 219 -4.81 4.78 13.87
C ASN A 219 -3.81 5.80 13.32
N SER A 220 -3.52 5.79 12.03
CA SER A 220 -2.51 6.68 11.44
C SER A 220 -2.98 8.11 11.15
N HIS A 221 -4.27 8.41 11.31
CA HIS A 221 -4.86 9.68 10.89
C HIS A 221 -5.61 10.40 12.02
N HIS A 222 -5.74 11.71 11.86
CA HIS A 222 -6.61 12.53 12.70
C HIS A 222 -8.08 12.36 12.29
N GLY A 223 -8.92 11.90 13.21
CA GLY A 223 -10.36 11.76 12.99
C GLY A 223 -11.09 13.09 13.13
N ALA A 224 -11.18 13.86 12.04
CA ALA A 224 -11.79 15.19 12.03
C ALA A 224 -13.33 15.17 12.19
N LEU A 225 -14.00 14.10 11.74
CA LEU A 225 -15.45 13.95 11.82
C LEU A 225 -15.82 12.48 12.05
N GLY A 226 -16.76 12.25 12.97
CA GLY A 226 -17.21 10.91 13.34
C GLY A 226 -16.14 10.10 14.08
N THR A 227 -16.35 8.79 14.15
CA THR A 227 -15.40 7.87 14.79
C THR A 227 -14.36 7.37 13.78
N SER A 228 -13.09 7.54 14.11
CA SER A 228 -11.95 7.00 13.37
C SER A 228 -12.09 5.49 13.20
N ARG A 229 -11.56 5.00 12.07
CA ARG A 229 -11.44 3.56 11.79
C ARG A 229 -9.94 3.23 11.72
N PRO A 230 -9.33 2.79 12.83
CA PRO A 230 -7.92 2.41 12.84
C PRO A 230 -7.72 1.23 11.90
N THR A 231 -6.75 1.30 11.00
CA THR A 231 -6.55 0.26 9.98
C THR A 231 -5.96 -0.99 10.64
N HIS A 232 -6.45 -2.16 10.25
CA HIS A 232 -5.98 -3.45 10.72
C HIS A 232 -4.95 -4.01 9.73
N TYR A 233 -3.76 -4.31 10.21
CA TYR A 233 -2.65 -4.84 9.42
C TYR A 233 -2.35 -6.26 9.84
N HIS A 234 -2.23 -7.17 8.88
CA HIS A 234 -1.84 -8.57 9.12
C HIS A 234 -0.53 -8.87 8.41
N VAL A 235 0.50 -9.26 9.14
CA VAL A 235 1.78 -9.68 8.57
C VAL A 235 1.68 -11.17 8.26
N LEU A 236 1.39 -11.50 6.99
CA LEU A 236 1.21 -12.89 6.57
C LEU A 236 2.54 -13.59 6.29
N TYR A 237 3.59 -12.83 5.98
CA TYR A 237 4.91 -13.36 5.67
C TYR A 237 5.99 -12.31 5.91
N ASP A 238 7.13 -12.72 6.45
CA ASP A 238 8.24 -11.82 6.67
C ASP A 238 9.61 -12.53 6.71
N ASP A 239 10.34 -12.48 5.60
CA ASP A 239 11.76 -12.89 5.60
C ASP A 239 12.68 -11.79 6.14
N ASN A 240 12.25 -10.53 6.15
CA ASN A 240 13.06 -9.43 6.67
C ASN A 240 13.20 -9.51 8.19
N LYS A 241 12.33 -10.30 8.86
CA LYS A 241 12.32 -10.53 10.31
C LYS A 241 12.21 -9.22 11.10
N LEU A 242 11.36 -8.33 10.61
CA LEU A 242 11.01 -7.09 11.28
C LEU A 242 10.37 -7.41 12.62
N ARG A 243 10.86 -6.78 13.68
CA ARG A 243 10.20 -6.84 14.99
C ARG A 243 8.85 -6.12 14.93
N PRO A 244 7.90 -6.46 15.81
CA PRO A 244 6.62 -5.77 15.92
C PRO A 244 6.72 -4.23 15.89
N ASP A 245 7.58 -3.65 16.74
CA ASP A 245 7.81 -2.21 16.77
C ASP A 245 8.31 -1.65 15.42
N GLU A 246 9.17 -2.40 14.72
CA GLU A 246 9.78 -1.94 13.46
C GLU A 246 8.74 -1.87 12.34
N VAL A 247 7.91 -2.90 12.20
CA VAL A 247 6.83 -2.90 11.19
C VAL A 247 5.73 -1.90 11.54
N GLN A 248 5.40 -1.70 12.82
CA GLN A 248 4.46 -0.68 13.27
C GLN A 248 4.98 0.74 12.97
N MET A 249 6.23 1.02 13.32
CA MET A 249 6.88 2.30 13.04
C MET A 249 7.02 2.56 11.54
N LEU A 250 7.44 1.56 10.77
CA LEU A 250 7.53 1.65 9.32
C LEU A 250 6.16 1.97 8.70
N THR A 251 5.13 1.23 9.10
CA THR A 251 3.75 1.40 8.60
C THR A 251 3.23 2.80 8.92
N TYR A 252 3.47 3.28 10.15
CA TYR A 252 3.07 4.63 10.55
C TYR A 252 3.83 5.70 9.77
N ALA A 253 5.14 5.54 9.58
CA ALA A 253 5.94 6.50 8.83
C ALA A 253 5.50 6.63 7.37
N LEU A 254 5.12 5.51 6.71
CA LEU A 254 4.62 5.51 5.33
C LEU A 254 3.23 6.17 5.16
N CYS A 255 2.56 6.54 6.26
CA CYS A 255 1.31 7.31 6.23
C CYS A 255 1.52 8.83 6.11
N TYR A 256 2.77 9.30 6.09
CA TYR A 256 3.16 10.73 6.04
C TYR A 256 4.10 11.01 4.87
#